data_AF-A0A4P6UC74-F1
#
_entry.id   AF-A0A4P6UC74-F1
#
_cell.length_a   1.000
_cell.length_b   1.000
_cell.length_c   1.000
_cell.angle_alpha   90.00
_cell.angle_beta   90.00
_cell.angle_gamma   90.00
#
_symmetry.space_group_name_H-M   'P 1'
#
loop_
_entity.id
_entity.type
_entity.pdbx_description
1 polymer ?
#
loop_
_entity_poly.entity_id
_entity_poly.type
_entity_poly.pdbx_seq_one_letter_code
_entity_poly.pdbx_strand_id
1 'polypeptide(L)' 'MGESLKHRVREKLLRQLAENGGHPVEEFEGDDPRLVAIDGDLAALEEVADDDPLVEELSAKYWVP' A
#
# COMPACT_ATOMS: atom_id res chain seq x y z
N MET A 1 -7.49 17.96 11.83
CA MET A 1 -7.33 17.88 10.36
C MET A 1 -7.60 16.43 10.01
N GLY A 2 -8.73 16.16 9.37
CA GLY A 2 -9.15 14.79 9.09
C GLY A 2 -8.10 14.10 8.23
N GLU A 3 -7.67 12.91 8.63
CA GLU A 3 -6.77 12.09 7.83
C GLU A 3 -7.48 11.80 6.50
N SER A 4 -6.99 12.42 5.42
CA SER A 4 -7.50 12.17 4.07
C SER A 4 -7.48 10.67 3.78
N LEU A 5 -8.36 10.22 2.87
CA LEU A 5 -8.38 8.82 2.43
C LEU A 5 -6.99 8.34 2.00
N LYS A 6 -6.25 9.19 1.28
CA LYS A 6 -4.84 8.99 0.91
C LYS A 6 -3.95 8.65 2.11
N HIS A 7 -4.04 9.41 3.20
CA HIS A 7 -3.23 9.18 4.39
C HIS A 7 -3.52 7.79 5.00
N ARG A 8 -4.81 7.44 5.10
CA ARG A 8 -5.24 6.15 5.64
C ARG A 8 -4.81 4.97 4.78
N VAL A 9 -4.93 5.10 3.45
CA VAL A 9 -4.46 4.08 2.48
C VAL A 9 -2.95 3.93 2.58
N ARG A 10 -2.20 5.04 2.63
CA ARG A 10 -0.74 5.04 2.80
C ARG A 10 -0.30 4.29 4.07
N GLU A 11 -0.88 4.64 5.21
CA GLU A 11 -0.55 3.98 6.48
C GLU A 11 -0.87 2.48 6.45
N LYS A 12 -1.99 2.09 5.81
CA LYS A 12 -2.35 0.69 5.65
C LYS A 12 -1.35 -0.07 4.78
N LEU A 13 -0.93 0.51 3.65
CA LEU A 13 0.06 -0.09 2.74
C LEU A 13 1.42 -0.26 3.44
N LEU A 14 1.89 0.77 4.15
CA LEU A 14 3.12 0.71 4.94
C LEU A 14 3.05 -0.37 6.03
N ARG A 15 1.90 -0.50 6.69
CA ARG A 15 1.69 -1.54 7.69
C ARG A 15 1.74 -2.93 7.05
N GLN A 16 1.08 -3.14 5.91
CA GLN A 16 1.15 -4.41 5.17
C GLN A 16 2.57 -4.72 4.73
N LEU A 17 3.33 -3.74 4.26
CA LEU A 17 4.73 -3.92 3.88
C LEU A 17 5.58 -4.37 5.08
N ALA A 18 5.39 -3.74 6.24
CA ALA A 18 6.08 -4.10 7.48
C ALA A 18 5.65 -5.47 8.03
N GLU A 19 4.36 -5.79 7.97
CA GLU A 19 3.79 -7.06 8.46
C GLU A 19 4.18 -8.24 7.55
N ASN A 20 4.18 -8.06 6.23
CA ASN A 20 4.54 -9.10 5.26
C ASN A 20 6.07 -9.22 5.04
N GLY A 21 6.84 -8.15 5.25
CA GLY A 21 8.31 -8.20 5.25
C GLY A 21 8.93 -8.75 6.53
N GLY A 22 8.11 -9.03 7.56
CA GLY A 22 8.55 -9.46 8.89
C GLY A 22 8.30 -10.94 9.22
N HIS A 23 7.70 -11.72 8.31
CA HIS A 23 7.55 -13.15 8.52
C HIS A 23 8.84 -13.88 8.09
N PRO A 24 9.43 -14.74 8.94
CA PRO A 24 10.46 -15.67 8.51
C PRO A 24 9.80 -16.75 7.66
N VAL A 25 9.45 -16.41 6.43
CA VAL A 25 9.40 -17.40 5.36
C VAL A 25 10.84 -17.53 4.90
N GLU A 26 11.54 -18.47 5.53
CA GLU A 26 12.58 -19.20 4.86
C GLU A 26 12.10 -19.45 3.41
N GLU A 27 12.90 -19.05 2.42
CA GLU A 27 12.72 -19.45 1.01
C GLU A 27 11.66 -18.69 0.17
N PHE A 28 11.74 -17.36 0.05
CA PHE A 28 11.36 -16.71 -1.22
C PHE A 28 12.48 -15.81 -1.71
N GLU A 29 13.35 -16.39 -2.54
CA GLU A 29 14.45 -15.73 -3.26
C GLU A 29 13.93 -14.88 -4.44
N GLY A 30 12.79 -14.22 -4.25
CA GLY A 30 12.15 -13.39 -5.25
C GLY A 30 11.29 -12.37 -4.54
N ASP A 31 11.48 -11.10 -4.86
CA ASP A 31 10.62 -10.01 -4.42
C ASP A 31 9.16 -10.43 -4.50
N ASP A 32 8.50 -10.56 -3.34
CA ASP A 32 7.12 -11.00 -3.28
C ASP A 32 6.32 -10.05 -4.20
N PRO A 33 5.65 -10.54 -5.26
CA PRO A 33 5.03 -9.68 -6.25
C PRO A 33 3.96 -8.77 -5.64
N ARG A 34 3.45 -9.14 -4.46
CA ARG A 34 2.56 -8.31 -3.64
C ARG A 34 3.29 -7.13 -3.00
N LEU A 35 4.51 -7.31 -2.51
CA LEU A 35 5.33 -6.23 -1.93
C LEU A 35 5.78 -5.25 -3.00
N VAL A 36 6.19 -5.73 -4.18
CA VAL A 36 6.54 -4.86 -5.32
C VAL A 36 5.35 -4.04 -5.77
N ALA A 37 4.16 -4.65 -5.84
CA ALA A 37 2.94 -3.93 -6.17
C ALA A 37 2.60 -2.86 -5.12
N ILE A 38 2.73 -3.18 -3.83
CA ILE A 38 2.50 -2.23 -2.73
C ILE A 38 3.48 -1.06 -2.80
N ASP A 39 4.75 -1.32 -3.09
CA ASP A 39 5.79 -0.27 -3.20
C ASP A 39 5.52 0.67 -4.38
N GLY A 40 5.19 0.09 -5.55
CA GLY A 40 4.80 0.87 -6.74
C GLY A 40 3.53 1.70 -6.52
N ASP A 41 2.52 1.12 -5.88
CA ASP A 41 1.28 1.81 -5.54
C ASP A 41 1.50 2.92 -4.50
N LEU A 42 2.44 2.73 -3.56
CA LEU A 42 2.83 3.75 -2.58
C LEU A 42 3.54 4.93 -3.26
N ALA A 43 4.46 4.65 -4.18
CA ALA A 43 5.14 5.68 -4.96
C ALA A 43 4.15 6.50 -5.80
N ALA A 44 3.22 5.82 -6.50
CA ALA A 44 2.17 6.49 -7.25
C ALA A 44 1.25 7.33 -6.34
N LEU A 45 0.93 6.82 -5.14
CA LEU A 45 0.15 7.55 -4.15
C LEU A 45 0.84 8.85 -3.70
N GLU A 46 2.17 8.89 -3.60
CA GLU A 46 2.90 10.11 -3.24
C GLU A 46 2.86 11.18 -4.34
N GLU A 47 2.81 10.78 -5.61
CA GLU A 47 2.79 11.70 -6.75
C GLU A 47 1.41 12.31 -7.03
N VAL A 48 0.32 11.66 -6.62
CA VAL A 48 -1.06 12.14 -6.84
C VAL A 48 -1.59 13.02 -5.71
N ALA A 49 -2.64 13.81 -5.96
CA ALA A 49 -3.31 14.58 -4.92
C ALA A 49 -4.26 13.72 -4.07
N ASP A 50 -4.69 14.23 -2.90
CA ASP A 50 -5.65 13.53 -2.03
C ASP A 50 -7.04 13.27 -2.66
N ASP A 51 -7.42 14.07 -3.66
CA ASP A 51 -8.70 13.99 -4.40
C ASP A 51 -8.57 13.20 -5.71
N ASP A 52 -7.41 12.56 -5.94
CA ASP A 52 -7.17 11.81 -7.17
C ASP A 52 -7.94 10.48 -7.16
N PRO A 53 -8.57 10.08 -8.27
CA PRO A 53 -9.29 8.81 -8.36
C PRO A 53 -8.41 7.58 -8.06
N LEU A 54 -7.08 7.68 -8.22
CA LEU A 54 -6.16 6.63 -7.84
C LEU A 54 -6.24 6.32 -6.34
N VAL A 55 -6.47 7.31 -5.49
CA VAL A 55 -6.61 7.13 -4.05
C VAL A 55 -7.81 6.23 -3.73
N GLU A 56 -8.94 6.47 -4.39
CA GLU A 56 -10.15 5.66 -4.23
C GLU A 56 -9.95 4.24 -4.78
N GLU A 57 -9.28 4.09 -5.93
CA GLU A 57 -8.97 2.80 -6.52
C GLU A 57 -8.06 1.96 -5.62
N LEU A 58 -6.98 2.55 -5.09
CA LEU A 58 -6.09 1.90 -4.13
C LEU A 58 -6.82 1.58 -2.83
N SER A 59 -7.72 2.46 -2.36
CA SER A 59 -8.56 2.14 -1.22
C SER A 59 -9.44 0.91 -1.50
N ALA A 60 -10.10 0.83 -2.66
CA ALA A 60 -10.97 -0.30 -2.99
C ALA A 60 -10.17 -1.60 -3.16
N LYS A 61 -8.95 -1.51 -3.68
CA LYS A 61 -8.03 -2.64 -3.90
C LYS A 61 -7.51 -3.23 -2.58
N TYR A 62 -7.13 -2.39 -1.62
CA TYR A 62 -6.46 -2.80 -0.38
C TYR A 62 -7.36 -2.78 0.88
N TRP A 63 -8.53 -2.17 0.79
CA TRP A 63 -9.51 -1.99 1.87
C TRP A 63 -10.83 -2.73 1.54
N VAL A 64 -10.72 -3.97 1.06
CA VAL A 64 -11.88 -4.86 0.91
C VAL A 64 -12.28 -5.39 2.31
N PRO A 65 -13.57 -5.36 2.69
CA PRO A 65 -14.06 -5.95 3.94
C PRO A 65 -13.94 -7.48 4.01
#